data_AF-A0A959LU12-F1
#
_entry.id   AF-A0A959LU12-F1
#
_cell.length_a   1.000
_cell.length_b   1.000
_cell.length_c   1.000
_cell.angle_alpha   90.00
_cell.angle_beta   90.00
_cell.angle_gamma   90.00
#
_symmetry.space_group_name_H-M   'P 1'
#
loop_
_entity.id
_entity.type
_entity.pdbx_description
1 polymer ?
#
loop_
_entity_poly.entity_id
_entity_poly.type
_entity_poly.pdbx_seq_one_letter_code
_entity_poly.pdbx_strand_id
1 'polypeptide(L)'
;MIQFNSSAPNEIIKATSHKLKGVVDTKKKIFAFKIDLASFEGFNSPLQQEHFNENYMESYMYPEASFTGKIIESVSFDNDGKYKIRAKGKLNIHGVAQERIIYADIIVKDKNISIASEFTVSLTEHNIKIPRVVYDKLATQVNVSMSATLATDNEAL
;
A
#
# COMPACT_ATOMS: atom_id res chain seq x y z
N MET A 1 6.62 -5.44 0.74
CA MET A 1 7.05 -4.20 1.41
C MET A 1 6.14 -3.07 0.97
N ILE A 2 5.81 -2.15 1.87
CA ILE A 2 5.23 -0.85 1.56
C ILE A 2 6.09 0.21 2.21
N GLN A 3 6.37 1.29 1.49
CA GLN A 3 6.98 2.51 2.02
C GLN A 3 6.06 3.68 1.69
N PHE A 4 5.95 4.63 2.62
CA PHE A 4 5.33 5.91 2.33
C PHE A 4 6.29 7.08 2.54
N ASN A 5 5.99 8.20 1.89
CA ASN A 5 6.71 9.46 1.99
C ASN A 5 5.72 10.64 2.00
N SER A 6 5.62 11.32 3.14
CA SER A 6 4.92 12.60 3.29
C SER A 6 5.94 13.73 3.24
N SER A 7 5.86 14.57 2.21
CA SER A 7 6.79 15.69 1.99
C SER A 7 6.06 17.01 2.12
N ALA A 8 6.32 17.75 3.20
CA ALA A 8 5.80 19.09 3.46
C ALA A 8 6.96 20.10 3.48
N PRO A 9 6.69 21.43 3.44
CA PRO A 9 7.75 22.45 3.40
C PRO A 9 8.79 22.32 4.51
N ASN A 10 8.36 21.96 5.72
CA ASN A 10 9.23 21.96 6.91
C ASN A 10 9.54 20.56 7.43
N GLU A 11 9.01 19.51 6.83
CA GLU A 11 9.26 18.14 7.28
C GLU A 11 9.06 17.10 6.18
N ILE A 12 9.94 16.10 6.15
CA ILE A 12 9.81 14.89 5.33
C ILE A 12 9.68 13.71 6.29
N ILE A 13 8.59 12.96 6.15
CA ILE A 13 8.27 11.79 6.97
C ILE A 13 8.24 10.56 6.08
N LYS A 14 9.03 9.56 6.43
CA LYS A 14 9.07 8.27 5.75
C LYS A 14 8.91 7.16 6.77
N ALA A 15 8.20 6.11 6.38
CA ALA A 15 8.22 4.86 7.11
C ALA A 15 7.97 3.70 6.15
N THR A 16 8.44 2.53 6.56
CA THR A 16 8.40 1.30 5.77
C THR A 16 7.88 0.16 6.62
N SER A 17 7.10 -0.73 6.00
CA SER A 17 6.74 -2.01 6.57
C SER A 17 7.05 -3.15 5.61
N HIS A 18 7.63 -4.21 6.15
CA HIS A 18 7.87 -5.47 5.44
C HIS A 18 6.78 -6.52 5.72
N LYS A 19 5.72 -6.17 6.45
CA LYS A 19 4.62 -7.08 6.84
C LYS A 19 3.46 -7.09 5.85
N LEU A 20 3.67 -6.62 4.62
CA LEU A 20 2.66 -6.71 3.55
C LEU A 20 2.31 -8.19 3.30
N LYS A 21 1.02 -8.51 3.37
CA LYS A 21 0.46 -9.82 3.00
C LYS A 21 -0.46 -9.63 1.81
N GLY A 22 -0.49 -10.61 0.92
CA GLY A 22 -1.44 -10.57 -0.18
C GLY A 22 -1.54 -11.87 -0.94
N VAL A 23 -2.61 -11.97 -1.71
CA VAL A 23 -2.94 -13.10 -2.57
C VAL A 23 -3.45 -12.59 -3.91
N VAL A 24 -3.15 -13.32 -4.98
CA VAL A 24 -3.67 -13.05 -6.32
C VAL A 24 -4.16 -14.36 -6.92
N ASP A 25 -5.45 -14.42 -7.24
CA ASP A 25 -6.02 -15.47 -8.09
C ASP A 25 -5.76 -15.07 -9.54
N THR A 26 -4.73 -15.67 -10.16
CA THR A 26 -4.27 -15.33 -11.52
C THR A 26 -5.30 -15.66 -12.59
N LYS A 27 -6.13 -16.70 -12.37
CA LYS A 27 -7.19 -17.12 -13.30
C LYS A 27 -8.37 -16.16 -13.26
N LYS A 28 -8.81 -15.78 -12.06
CA LYS A 28 -9.94 -14.85 -11.87
C LYS A 28 -9.51 -13.38 -11.95
N LYS A 29 -8.19 -13.12 -11.94
CA LYS A 29 -7.58 -11.79 -11.87
C LYS A 29 -8.05 -10.98 -10.66
N ILE A 30 -8.31 -11.66 -9.55
CA ILE A 30 -8.74 -11.06 -8.28
C ILE A 30 -7.52 -10.98 -7.36
N PHE A 31 -7.40 -9.89 -6.62
CA PHE A 31 -6.35 -9.74 -5.62
C PHE A 31 -6.92 -9.25 -4.29
N ALA A 32 -6.19 -9.54 -3.22
CA ALA A 32 -6.37 -8.95 -1.92
C ALA A 32 -5.00 -8.73 -1.26
N PHE A 33 -4.71 -7.49 -0.89
CA PHE A 33 -3.53 -7.11 -0.13
C PHE A 33 -3.94 -6.45 1.18
N LYS A 34 -3.16 -6.69 2.23
CA LYS A 34 -3.31 -6.01 3.51
C LYS A 34 -1.99 -5.82 4.22
N ILE A 35 -1.93 -4.79 5.05
CA ILE A 35 -0.76 -4.49 5.87
C ILE A 35 -1.21 -4.04 7.26
N ASP A 36 -0.49 -4.50 8.27
CA ASP A 36 -0.65 -4.05 9.65
C ASP A 36 -0.08 -2.63 9.79
N LEU A 37 -0.90 -1.69 10.23
CA LEU A 37 -0.50 -0.29 10.37
C LEU A 37 0.51 -0.09 11.50
N ALA A 38 0.43 -0.88 12.58
CA ALA A 38 1.39 -0.81 13.67
C ALA A 38 2.79 -1.30 13.26
N SER A 39 2.91 -1.98 12.12
CA SER A 39 4.18 -2.55 11.63
C SER A 39 5.07 -1.58 10.85
N PHE A 40 4.64 -0.33 10.65
CA PHE A 40 5.48 0.69 10.01
C PHE A 40 6.59 1.15 10.97
N GLU A 41 7.82 1.22 10.45
CA GLU A 41 9.04 1.61 11.17
C GLU A 41 9.86 2.60 10.33
N GLY A 42 10.85 3.25 10.93
CA GLY A 42 11.77 4.17 10.24
C GLY A 42 11.36 5.65 10.27
N PHE A 43 10.41 6.00 11.13
CA PHE A 43 10.04 7.38 11.44
C PHE A 43 11.23 8.20 11.98
N ASN A 44 11.17 9.52 11.85
CA ASN A 44 12.23 10.44 12.31
C ASN A 44 12.44 10.39 13.83
N SER A 45 11.42 9.97 14.59
CA SER A 45 11.49 9.76 16.04
C SER A 45 10.41 8.79 16.52
N PRO A 46 10.56 8.18 17.71
CA PRO A 46 9.50 7.36 18.32
C PRO A 46 8.18 8.11 18.52
N LEU A 47 8.23 9.39 18.89
CA LEU A 47 7.04 10.22 19.08
C LEU A 47 6.25 10.41 17.76
N GLN A 48 6.95 10.49 16.63
CA GLN A 48 6.30 10.58 15.32
C GLN A 48 5.57 9.27 14.96
N GLN A 49 6.15 8.11 15.32
CA GLN A 49 5.50 6.82 15.17
C GLN A 49 4.27 6.68 16.09
N GLU A 50 4.35 7.17 17.33
CA GLU A 50 3.22 7.24 18.24
C GLU A 50 2.09 8.09 17.66
N HIS A 51 2.41 9.30 17.18
CA HIS A 51 1.42 10.16 16.52
C HIS A 51 0.82 9.53 15.26
N PHE A 52 1.62 8.83 14.45
CA PHE A 52 1.13 8.05 13.32
C PHE A 52 0.06 7.05 13.75
N ASN A 53 0.32 6.28 14.80
CA ASN A 53 -0.60 5.25 15.28
C ASN A 53 -1.83 5.84 15.98
N GLU A 54 -1.66 6.82 16.84
CA GLU A 54 -2.74 7.32 17.71
C GLU A 54 -3.57 8.44 17.06
N ASN A 55 -2.91 9.43 16.45
CA ASN A 55 -3.58 10.67 16.03
C ASN A 55 -4.03 10.64 14.57
N TYR A 56 -3.37 9.84 13.73
CA TYR A 56 -3.62 9.84 12.28
C TYR A 56 -4.27 8.56 11.79
N MET A 57 -3.67 7.40 12.08
CA MET A 57 -4.19 6.11 11.62
C MET A 57 -5.20 5.49 12.56
N GLU A 58 -5.22 5.91 13.84
CA GLU A 58 -5.98 5.29 14.92
C GLU A 58 -5.84 3.76 14.87
N SER A 59 -4.61 3.26 14.79
CA SER A 59 -4.30 1.86 14.41
C SER A 59 -4.81 0.82 15.41
N TYR A 60 -5.15 1.21 16.64
CA TYR A 60 -5.86 0.34 17.56
C TYR A 60 -7.31 0.05 17.09
N MET A 61 -7.98 1.06 16.52
CA MET A 61 -9.35 0.96 15.99
C MET A 61 -9.38 0.41 14.57
N TYR A 62 -8.38 0.79 13.76
CA TYR A 62 -8.24 0.36 12.38
C TYR A 62 -6.85 -0.25 12.19
N PRO A 63 -6.65 -1.52 12.58
CA PRO A 63 -5.31 -2.14 12.61
C PRO A 63 -4.71 -2.40 11.23
N GLU A 64 -5.54 -2.48 10.19
CA GLU A 64 -5.10 -2.87 8.86
C GLU A 64 -5.51 -1.83 7.81
N ALA A 65 -4.61 -1.56 6.87
CA ALA A 65 -4.94 -1.00 5.57
C ALA A 65 -5.02 -2.13 4.54
N SER A 66 -5.93 -2.04 3.57
CA SER A 66 -6.14 -3.09 2.59
C SER A 66 -6.48 -2.57 1.19
N PHE A 67 -6.10 -3.33 0.16
CA PHE A 67 -6.53 -3.08 -1.22
C PHE A 67 -7.05 -4.39 -1.83
N THR A 68 -8.33 -4.42 -2.18
CA THR A 68 -9.00 -5.61 -2.75
C THR A 68 -9.68 -5.26 -4.06
N GLY A 69 -9.52 -6.09 -5.09
CA GLY A 69 -10.07 -5.74 -6.40
C GLY A 69 -9.72 -6.71 -7.52
N LYS A 70 -9.70 -6.19 -8.74
CA LYS A 70 -9.42 -6.93 -9.97
C LYS A 70 -8.38 -6.25 -10.83
N ILE A 71 -7.58 -7.06 -11.52
CA ILE A 71 -6.67 -6.62 -12.58
C ILE A 71 -7.49 -6.45 -13.85
N ILE A 72 -7.45 -5.26 -14.45
CA ILE A 72 -8.25 -4.91 -15.64
C ILE A 72 -7.69 -5.62 -16.87
N GLU A 73 -6.38 -5.52 -17.07
CA GLU A 73 -5.68 -6.03 -18.24
C GLU A 73 -5.63 -7.56 -18.27
N SER A 74 -5.39 -8.10 -19.45
CA SER A 74 -5.01 -9.49 -19.63
C SER A 74 -3.51 -9.63 -19.40
N VAL A 75 -3.13 -10.39 -18.38
CA VAL A 75 -1.75 -10.66 -18.01
C VAL A 75 -1.54 -12.16 -18.09
N SER A 76 -0.47 -12.59 -18.73
CA SER A 76 -0.05 -13.98 -18.69
C SER A 76 0.87 -14.18 -17.51
N PHE A 77 0.40 -14.87 -16.47
CA PHE A 77 1.22 -15.18 -15.29
C PHE A 77 2.13 -16.40 -15.48
N ASP A 78 1.94 -17.14 -16.59
CA ASP A 78 2.71 -18.34 -16.92
C ASP A 78 3.88 -18.08 -17.87
N ASN A 79 3.92 -16.90 -18.49
CA ASN A 79 4.94 -16.54 -19.47
C ASN A 79 5.83 -15.45 -18.90
N ASP A 80 7.13 -15.64 -19.05
CA ASP A 80 8.11 -14.63 -18.67
C ASP A 80 7.85 -13.32 -19.43
N GLY A 81 7.88 -12.20 -18.71
CA GLY A 81 7.52 -10.91 -19.29
C GLY A 81 7.36 -9.80 -18.27
N LYS A 82 7.21 -8.59 -18.81
CA LYS A 82 6.88 -7.37 -18.03
C LYS A 82 5.52 -6.85 -18.50
N TYR A 83 4.62 -6.62 -17.56
CA TYR A 83 3.24 -6.23 -17.83
C TYR A 83 2.90 -4.98 -17.04
N LYS A 84 2.41 -3.96 -17.73
CA LYS A 84 1.82 -2.77 -17.12
C LYS A 84 0.33 -2.97 -16.96
N ILE A 85 -0.17 -2.80 -15.74
CA ILE A 85 -1.57 -3.11 -15.42
C ILE A 85 -2.21 -1.99 -14.61
N ARG A 86 -3.54 -1.99 -14.63
CA ARG A 86 -4.44 -1.22 -13.79
C ARG A 86 -5.19 -2.18 -12.87
N ALA A 87 -4.95 -2.01 -11.58
CA ALA A 87 -5.67 -2.70 -10.52
C ALA A 87 -6.83 -1.80 -10.08
N LYS A 88 -8.06 -2.21 -10.33
CA LYS A 88 -9.27 -1.50 -9.89
C LYS A 88 -9.84 -2.19 -8.65
N GLY A 89 -10.03 -1.44 -7.57
CA GLY A 89 -10.47 -2.01 -6.30
C GLY A 89 -10.82 -1.00 -5.23
N LYS A 90 -11.14 -1.50 -4.04
CA LYS A 90 -11.37 -0.70 -2.84
C LYS A 90 -10.09 -0.61 -2.02
N LEU A 91 -9.56 0.59 -1.87
CA LEU A 91 -8.48 0.94 -0.97
C LEU A 91 -9.07 1.39 0.36
N ASN A 92 -8.89 0.61 1.42
CA ASN A 92 -9.34 0.92 2.77
C ASN A 92 -8.14 1.36 3.61
N ILE A 93 -8.20 2.58 4.10
CA ILE A 93 -7.20 3.20 4.98
C ILE A 93 -8.00 3.97 6.04
N HIS A 94 -7.62 3.82 7.32
CA HIS A 94 -8.31 4.48 8.44
C HIS A 94 -9.83 4.18 8.49
N GLY A 95 -10.20 2.94 8.15
CA GLY A 95 -11.60 2.50 8.12
C GLY A 95 -12.46 3.08 6.98
N VAL A 96 -11.88 3.92 6.13
CA VAL A 96 -12.57 4.56 5.00
C VAL A 96 -12.13 3.93 3.69
N ALA A 97 -13.09 3.29 3.01
CA ALA A 97 -12.87 2.66 1.72
C ALA A 97 -13.11 3.63 0.55
N GLN A 98 -12.12 3.75 -0.33
CA GLN A 98 -12.18 4.52 -1.57
C GLN A 98 -12.01 3.60 -2.78
N GLU A 99 -12.85 3.73 -3.80
CA GLU A 99 -12.65 3.01 -5.07
C GLU A 99 -11.52 3.70 -5.86
N ARG A 100 -10.51 2.92 -6.25
CA ARG A 100 -9.29 3.43 -6.89
C ARG A 100 -8.92 2.56 -8.08
N ILE A 101 -8.26 3.20 -9.05
CA ILE A 101 -7.46 2.53 -10.07
C ILE A 101 -6.00 2.84 -9.77
N ILE A 102 -5.22 1.79 -9.50
CA ILE A 102 -3.79 1.88 -9.18
C ILE A 102 -3.00 1.19 -10.29
N TYR A 103 -1.99 1.88 -10.82
CA TYR A 103 -1.10 1.33 -11.85
C TYR A 103 0.00 0.48 -11.18
N ALA A 104 0.34 -0.65 -11.78
CA ALA A 104 1.41 -1.51 -11.31
C ALA A 104 2.18 -2.14 -12.47
N ASP A 105 3.45 -2.45 -12.20
CA ASP A 105 4.29 -3.29 -13.05
C ASP A 105 4.31 -4.70 -12.46
N ILE A 106 4.04 -5.69 -13.30
CA ILE A 106 4.17 -7.12 -12.98
C ILE A 106 5.34 -7.66 -13.79
N ILE A 107 6.27 -8.33 -13.13
CA ILE A 107 7.37 -9.06 -13.76
C ILE A 107 7.17 -10.53 -13.46
N VAL A 108 6.97 -11.32 -14.51
CA VAL A 108 6.97 -12.77 -14.44
C VAL A 108 8.33 -13.24 -14.93
N LYS A 109 9.03 -14.01 -14.10
CA LYS A 109 10.32 -14.60 -14.46
C LYS A 109 10.53 -15.89 -13.71
N ASP A 110 10.84 -16.99 -14.41
CA ASP A 110 11.12 -18.29 -13.79
C ASP A 110 10.01 -18.74 -12.83
N LYS A 111 8.73 -18.51 -13.21
CA LYS A 111 7.53 -18.73 -12.37
C LYS A 111 7.46 -17.92 -11.07
N ASN A 112 8.34 -16.94 -10.88
CA ASN A 112 8.22 -15.95 -9.81
C ASN A 112 7.48 -14.72 -10.33
N ILE A 113 6.54 -14.21 -9.55
CA ILE A 113 5.77 -13.02 -9.89
C ILE A 113 6.17 -11.91 -8.94
N SER A 114 6.80 -10.87 -9.48
CA SER A 114 7.12 -9.64 -8.76
C SER A 114 6.17 -8.53 -9.16
N ILE A 115 5.67 -7.78 -8.19
CA ILE A 115 4.73 -6.68 -8.36
C ILE A 115 5.37 -5.43 -7.78
N ALA A 116 5.32 -4.33 -8.53
CA ALA A 116 5.72 -3.00 -8.06
C ALA A 116 4.66 -1.96 -8.42
N SER A 117 4.45 -0.98 -7.55
CA SER A 117 3.48 0.09 -7.79
C SER A 117 3.89 1.35 -7.02
N GLU A 118 3.61 2.51 -7.62
CA GLU A 118 3.70 3.81 -6.97
C GLU A 118 2.39 4.56 -7.17
N PHE A 119 1.86 5.12 -6.09
CA PHE A 119 0.60 5.86 -6.11
C PHE A 119 0.54 6.87 -4.96
N THR A 120 -0.41 7.80 -5.03
CA THR A 120 -0.67 8.77 -3.96
C THR A 120 -1.93 8.44 -3.17
N VAL A 121 -1.92 8.77 -1.89
CA VAL A 121 -3.07 8.67 -0.99
C VAL A 121 -3.40 10.08 -0.49
N SER A 122 -4.64 10.52 -0.69
CA SER A 122 -5.15 11.75 -0.10
C SER A 122 -5.59 11.48 1.34
N LEU A 123 -5.06 12.23 2.31
CA LEU A 123 -5.44 12.05 3.71
C LEU A 123 -6.92 12.38 3.95
N THR A 124 -7.44 13.40 3.27
CA THR A 124 -8.83 13.86 3.44
C THR A 124 -9.85 12.86 2.90
N GLU A 125 -9.52 12.13 1.82
CA GLU A 125 -10.38 11.06 1.28
C GLU A 125 -10.55 9.89 2.26
N HIS A 126 -9.62 9.75 3.21
CA HIS A 126 -9.64 8.72 4.23
C HIS A 126 -9.99 9.26 5.62
N ASN A 127 -10.56 10.47 5.72
CA ASN A 127 -10.91 11.13 6.99
C ASN A 127 -9.75 11.36 7.98
N ILE A 128 -8.51 11.35 7.50
CA ILE A 128 -7.33 11.65 8.30
C ILE A 128 -7.18 13.17 8.36
N LYS A 129 -7.41 13.74 9.55
CA LYS A 129 -7.38 15.20 9.76
C LYS A 129 -5.97 15.66 10.08
N ILE A 130 -5.53 16.74 9.43
CA ILE A 130 -4.29 17.44 9.75
C ILE A 130 -4.62 18.63 10.66
N PRO A 131 -4.14 18.67 11.92
CA PRO A 131 -4.30 19.83 12.78
C PRO A 131 -3.63 21.07 12.16
N ARG A 132 -4.26 22.25 12.29
CA ARG A 132 -3.74 23.50 11.70
C ARG A 132 -2.30 23.83 12.12
N VAL A 133 -1.93 23.47 13.36
CA VAL A 133 -0.62 23.75 13.94
C VAL A 133 0.55 22.97 13.31
N VAL A 134 0.27 21.93 12.52
CA VAL A 134 1.27 21.08 11.86
C VAL A 134 1.07 20.99 10.34
N TYR A 135 0.28 21.88 9.76
CA TYR A 135 -0.07 21.82 8.34
C TYR A 135 1.14 22.02 7.39
N ASP A 136 2.17 22.72 7.84
CA ASP A 136 3.45 22.91 7.13
C ASP A 136 4.42 21.73 7.29
N LYS A 137 4.07 20.74 8.12
CA LYS A 137 4.86 19.54 8.42
C LYS A 137 4.25 18.25 7.87
N LEU A 138 2.97 18.27 7.48
CA LEU A 138 2.27 17.12 6.92
C LEU A 138 1.73 17.39 5.52
N ALA A 139 2.04 16.50 4.59
CA ALA A 139 1.51 16.58 3.24
C ALA A 139 0.05 16.15 3.21
N THR A 140 -0.80 16.85 2.45
CA THR A 140 -2.19 16.44 2.24
C THR A 140 -2.31 15.21 1.33
N GLN A 141 -1.29 14.95 0.52
CA GLN A 141 -1.12 13.74 -0.28
C GLN A 141 0.18 13.04 0.08
N VAL A 142 0.10 11.74 0.34
CA VAL A 142 1.23 10.89 0.71
C VAL A 142 1.61 10.01 -0.47
N ASN A 143 2.89 9.98 -0.82
CA ASN A 143 3.42 9.06 -1.84
C ASN A 143 3.60 7.68 -1.22
N VAL A 144 3.14 6.64 -1.91
CA VAL A 144 3.24 5.26 -1.47
C VAL A 144 3.92 4.44 -2.57
N SER A 145 4.95 3.70 -2.18
CA SER A 145 5.62 2.71 -3.02
C SER A 145 5.39 1.33 -2.43
N MET A 146 5.02 0.38 -3.28
CA MET A 146 4.74 -1.00 -2.90
C MET A 146 5.55 -1.95 -3.77
N SER A 147 6.09 -2.99 -3.14
CA SER A 147 6.70 -4.12 -3.83
C SER A 147 6.30 -5.43 -3.16
N ALA A 148 6.04 -6.46 -3.95
CA ALA A 148 5.70 -7.79 -3.45
C ALA A 148 6.23 -8.86 -4.41
N THR A 149 6.66 -9.99 -3.86
CA THR A 149 6.89 -11.22 -4.62
C THR A 149 5.82 -12.21 -4.19
N LEU A 150 5.05 -12.74 -5.13
CA LEU A 150 4.12 -13.82 -4.86
C LEU A 150 4.91 -15.12 -4.87
N ALA A 151 4.82 -15.87 -3.78
CA ALA A 151 5.22 -17.27 -3.80
C ALA A 151 4.25 -18.01 -4.73
N THR A 152 4.77 -18.69 -5.74
CA THR A 152 3.99 -19.69 -6.45
C THR A 152 3.99 -20.94 -5.59
N ASP A 153 2.82 -21.43 -5.22
CA ASP A 153 2.66 -22.71 -4.52
C ASP A 153 3.21 -23.84 -5.41
N ASN A 154 4.51 -24.08 -5.31
CA ASN A 154 5.11 -25.39 -5.53
C ASN A 154 5.45 -25.93 -4.15
N GLU A 155 4.43 -26.24 -3.35
CA GLU A 155 4.49 -27.29 -2.33
C GLU A 155 3.09 -27.43 -1.72
N ALA A 156 2.30 -28.32 -2.32
CA ALA A 156 1.43 -29.15 -1.52
C ALA A 156 2.34 -30.00 -0.62
N LEU A 157 2.26 -29.78 0.69
CA LEU A 157 2.61 -30.74 1.71
C LEU A 157 1.43 -30.85 2.69
#